data_AF-A0A519XTB9-F1
#
_entry.id   AF-A0A519XTB9-F1
#
_cell.length_a   1.000
_cell.length_b   1.000
_cell.length_c   1.000
_cell.angle_alpha   90.00
_cell.angle_beta   90.00
_cell.angle_gamma   90.00
#
_symmetry.space_group_name_H-M   'P 1'
#
loop_
_entity.id
_entity.type
_entity.pdbx_description
1 polymer ?
#
loop_
_entity_poly.entity_id
_entity_poly.type
_entity_poly.pdbx_seq_one_letter_code
_entity_poly.pdbx_strand_id
1 'polypeptide(L)'
;MKATLFVREHPCLINDAIFSGEPMEGMKSDAFMFIELRRMLAKQGILLATQDIHDPADAAFVLCVDNALPLQTLPKRAGQQFYLLLSEPATYHPHNYDPANQRVFDKIFTYDYTWVDNVRVFPYRFAIDFETYAPFQTVSAA
;
A
#
# COMPACT_ATOMS: atom_id res chain seq x y z
N MET A 1 8.26 15.86 4.17
CA MET A 1 8.14 15.38 2.78
C MET A 1 6.77 14.74 2.59
N LYS A 2 6.06 14.93 1.48
CA LYS A 2 4.75 14.30 1.23
C LYS A 2 4.91 12.98 0.48
N ALA A 3 4.12 11.99 0.86
CA ALA A 3 3.99 10.70 0.21
C ALA A 3 2.52 10.32 0.06
N THR A 4 2.23 9.50 -0.95
CA THR A 4 0.87 9.04 -1.24
C THR A 4 0.81 7.52 -1.22
N LEU A 5 -0.17 6.97 -0.49
CA LEU A 5 -0.61 5.59 -0.66
C LEU A 5 -1.82 5.60 -1.59
N PHE A 6 -1.65 5.11 -2.81
CA PHE A 6 -2.73 5.01 -3.77
C PHE A 6 -3.57 3.77 -3.47
N VAL A 7 -4.83 4.01 -3.08
CA VAL A 7 -5.79 2.96 -2.73
C VAL A 7 -7.00 2.98 -3.67
N ARG A 8 -7.82 1.93 -3.65
CA ARG A 8 -9.12 1.96 -4.33
C ARG A 8 -10.00 3.04 -3.71
N GLU A 9 -10.81 3.73 -4.51
CA GLU A 9 -11.84 4.67 -4.04
C GLU A 9 -12.93 3.92 -3.28
N HIS A 10 -12.69 3.69 -1.99
CA HIS A 10 -13.57 2.96 -1.11
C HIS A 10 -13.60 3.65 0.26
N PRO A 11 -14.78 3.83 0.91
CA PRO A 11 -14.88 4.56 2.18
C PRO A 11 -13.99 4.02 3.30
N CYS A 12 -13.71 2.71 3.32
CA CYS A 12 -12.80 2.11 4.30
C CYS A 12 -11.30 2.33 3.99
N LEU A 13 -10.97 2.94 2.85
CA LEU A 13 -9.59 3.12 2.39
C LEU A 13 -9.19 4.59 2.30
N ILE A 14 -9.99 5.41 1.58
CA ILE A 14 -9.72 6.83 1.33
C ILE A 14 -9.87 7.70 2.59
N ASN A 15 -9.57 8.99 2.51
CA ASN A 15 -9.55 9.92 3.64
C ASN A 15 -8.71 9.40 4.82
N ASP A 16 -7.59 8.75 4.51
CA ASP A 16 -6.73 8.06 5.48
C ASP A 16 -7.42 6.95 6.31
N ALA A 17 -8.63 6.50 5.93
CA ALA A 17 -9.36 5.46 6.66
C ALA A 17 -8.59 4.15 6.76
N ILE A 18 -7.78 3.81 5.73
CA ILE A 18 -6.87 2.65 5.77
C ILE A 18 -5.87 2.69 6.93
N PHE A 19 -5.58 3.87 7.49
CA PHE A 19 -4.64 4.05 8.59
C PHE A 19 -5.32 4.09 9.97
N SER A 20 -6.64 3.90 10.05
CA SER A 20 -7.38 4.02 11.31
C SER A 20 -7.25 2.79 12.23
N GLY A 21 -7.07 1.60 11.63
CA GLY A 21 -7.16 0.32 12.35
C GLY A 21 -8.59 -0.10 12.69
N GLU A 22 -9.59 0.67 12.26
CA GLU A 22 -10.99 0.33 12.43
C GLU A 22 -11.36 -0.91 11.58
N PRO A 23 -12.33 -1.73 12.04
CA PRO A 23 -12.86 -2.83 11.24
C PRO A 23 -13.31 -2.37 9.86
N MET A 24 -12.94 -3.12 8.84
CA MET A 24 -13.32 -2.86 7.46
C MET A 24 -14.44 -3.82 7.09
N GLU A 25 -15.63 -3.27 6.78
CA GLU A 25 -16.81 -4.07 6.41
C GLU A 25 -17.20 -5.14 7.45
N GLY A 26 -16.96 -4.86 8.74
CA GLY A 26 -17.23 -5.81 9.83
C GLY A 26 -16.18 -6.91 9.99
N MET A 27 -15.11 -6.90 9.19
CA MET A 27 -13.94 -7.75 9.35
C MET A 27 -12.84 -7.01 10.11
N LYS A 28 -11.98 -7.77 10.78
CA LYS A 28 -10.77 -7.22 11.41
C LYS A 28 -9.96 -6.46 10.36
N SER A 29 -9.44 -5.28 10.72
CA SER A 29 -8.51 -4.56 9.87
C SER A 29 -7.28 -5.42 9.56
N ASP A 30 -7.02 -5.66 8.29
CA ASP A 30 -5.78 -6.23 7.75
C ASP A 30 -4.76 -5.13 7.40
N ALA A 31 -5.11 -3.86 7.67
CA ALA A 31 -4.32 -2.69 7.31
C ALA A 31 -3.16 -2.36 8.29
N PHE A 32 -2.90 -3.22 9.27
CA PHE A 32 -1.85 -3.00 10.30
C PHE A 32 -0.51 -2.55 9.71
N MET A 33 -0.08 -3.23 8.65
CA MET A 33 1.14 -2.90 7.93
C MET A 33 1.17 -1.46 7.40
N PHE A 34 0.05 -0.94 6.91
CA PHE A 34 -0.04 0.43 6.39
C PHE A 34 -0.03 1.46 7.52
N ILE A 35 -0.65 1.14 8.65
CA ILE A 35 -0.60 1.94 9.88
C ILE A 35 0.86 2.06 10.35
N GLU A 36 1.56 0.93 10.43
CA GLU A 36 2.96 0.88 10.85
C GLU A 36 3.89 1.56 9.85
N LEU A 37 3.64 1.39 8.55
CA LEU A 37 4.37 2.12 7.51
C LEU A 37 4.21 3.63 7.69
N ARG A 38 2.98 4.13 7.87
CA ARG A 38 2.71 5.55 8.11
C ARG A 38 3.42 6.04 9.37
N ARG A 39 3.36 5.29 10.46
CA ARG A 39 4.04 5.60 11.72
C ARG A 39 5.56 5.69 11.56
N MET A 40 6.17 4.74 10.85
CA MET A 40 7.61 4.70 10.65
C MET A 40 8.11 5.78 9.70
N LEU A 41 7.35 6.08 8.63
CA LEU A 41 7.64 7.20 7.73
C LEU A 41 7.52 8.55 8.44
N ALA A 42 6.53 8.73 9.32
CA ALA A 42 6.37 9.94 10.11
C ALA A 42 7.59 10.23 11.00
N LYS A 43 8.22 9.20 11.58
CA LYS A 43 9.48 9.33 12.35
C LYS A 43 10.65 9.85 11.50
N GLN A 44 10.58 9.69 10.18
CA GLN A 44 11.56 10.20 9.22
C GLN A 44 11.14 11.55 8.60
N GLY A 45 10.09 12.20 9.13
CA GLY A 45 9.58 13.47 8.59
C GLY A 45 8.81 13.32 7.26
N ILE A 46 8.33 12.11 6.97
CA ILE A 46 7.56 11.81 5.77
C ILE A 46 6.08 11.63 6.14
N LEU A 47 5.24 12.46 5.53
CA LEU A 47 3.81 12.48 5.73
C LEU A 47 3.14 11.62 4.65
N LEU A 48 2.77 10.40 5.00
CA LEU A 48 1.99 9.51 4.16
C LEU A 48 0.49 9.79 4.35
N ALA A 49 -0.23 9.95 3.24
CA ALA A 49 -1.69 10.04 3.21
C ALA A 49 -2.25 9.36 1.95
N THR A 50 -3.56 9.18 1.85
CA THR A 50 -4.23 8.66 0.64
C THR A 50 -4.31 9.71 -0.47
N GLN A 51 -4.57 9.26 -1.71
CA GLN A 51 -4.48 10.10 -2.91
C GLN A 51 -5.46 11.28 -2.94
N ASP A 52 -6.56 11.19 -2.20
CA ASP A 52 -7.55 12.26 -2.03
C ASP A 52 -7.08 13.38 -1.08
N ILE A 53 -6.05 13.13 -0.28
CA ILE A 53 -5.44 14.11 0.64
C ILE A 53 -4.10 14.61 0.07
N HIS A 54 -3.27 13.68 -0.41
CA HIS A 54 -2.00 13.98 -1.07
C HIS A 54 -2.06 13.56 -2.54
N ASP A 55 -2.20 14.55 -3.43
CA ASP A 55 -2.17 14.30 -4.87
C ASP A 55 -0.89 13.51 -5.26
N PRO A 56 -1.03 12.34 -5.90
CA PRO A 56 0.11 11.57 -6.42
C PRO A 56 1.07 12.40 -7.27
N ALA A 57 0.57 13.39 -8.03
CA ALA A 57 1.40 14.27 -8.85
C ALA A 57 2.36 15.11 -8.00
N ASP A 58 1.95 15.52 -6.79
CA ASP A 58 2.71 16.40 -5.90
C ASP A 58 3.54 15.66 -4.84
N ALA A 59 3.33 14.36 -4.66
CA ALA A 59 4.09 13.55 -3.72
C ALA A 59 5.54 13.30 -4.17
N ALA A 60 6.46 13.18 -3.21
CA ALA A 60 7.84 12.77 -3.48
C ALA A 60 7.92 11.27 -3.80
N PHE A 61 7.04 10.46 -3.20
CA PHE A 61 6.86 9.09 -3.59
C PHE A 61 5.41 8.61 -3.47
N VAL A 62 5.05 7.69 -4.35
CA VAL A 62 3.73 7.09 -4.47
C VAL A 62 3.86 5.58 -4.31
N LEU A 63 3.07 5.00 -3.41
CA LEU A 63 2.97 3.56 -3.21
C LEU A 63 1.65 3.07 -3.78
N CYS A 64 1.67 2.04 -4.62
CA CYS A 64 0.49 1.33 -5.09
C CYS A 64 0.47 -0.08 -4.52
N VAL A 65 -0.68 -0.53 -4.03
CA VAL A 65 -0.88 -1.90 -3.53
C VAL A 65 -1.74 -2.63 -4.54
N ASP A 66 -1.19 -3.70 -5.13
CA ASP A 66 -1.88 -4.56 -6.08
C ASP A 66 -2.63 -3.81 -7.19
N ASN A 67 -2.09 -2.68 -7.64
CA ASN A 67 -2.68 -1.89 -8.71
C ASN A 67 -1.61 -1.14 -9.51
N ALA A 68 -1.15 -1.76 -10.60
CA ALA A 68 -0.09 -1.22 -11.44
C ALA A 68 -0.58 -0.14 -12.43
N LEU A 69 -1.90 -0.03 -12.65
CA LEU A 69 -2.47 0.76 -13.75
C LEU A 69 -2.51 2.29 -13.53
N PRO A 70 -2.83 2.82 -12.34
CA PRO A 70 -3.01 4.27 -12.13
C PRO A 70 -1.79 5.12 -12.48
N LEU A 71 -0.58 4.56 -12.34
CA LEU A 71 0.65 5.30 -12.59
C LEU A 71 1.13 5.23 -14.04
N GLN A 72 0.46 4.46 -14.92
CA GLN A 72 0.85 4.38 -16.33
C GLN A 72 0.69 5.72 -17.07
N THR A 73 -0.28 6.52 -16.63
CA THR A 73 -0.61 7.82 -17.24
C THR A 73 -0.18 9.01 -16.38
N LEU A 74 0.29 8.76 -15.15
CA LEU A 74 0.73 9.83 -14.26
C LEU A 74 2.13 10.32 -14.66
N PRO A 75 2.31 11.59 -15.07
CA PRO A 75 3.62 12.10 -15.41
C PRO A 75 4.51 12.14 -14.17
N LYS A 76 5.66 11.48 -14.26
CA LYS A 76 6.62 11.38 -13.17
C LYS A 76 7.54 12.60 -13.14
N ARG A 77 7.58 13.31 -12.01
CA ARG A 77 8.49 14.45 -11.82
C ARG A 77 9.92 13.99 -11.55
N ALA A 78 10.89 14.85 -11.83
CA ALA A 78 12.29 14.59 -11.51
C ALA A 78 12.46 14.33 -10.00
N GLY A 79 13.09 13.21 -9.65
CA GLY A 79 13.30 12.80 -8.26
C GLY A 79 12.10 12.15 -7.58
N GLN A 80 10.93 12.08 -8.23
CA GLN A 80 9.78 11.34 -7.72
C GLN A 80 10.02 9.84 -7.82
N GLN A 81 9.50 9.07 -6.86
CA GLN A 81 9.63 7.61 -6.83
C GLN A 81 8.28 6.91 -6.78
N PHE A 82 8.11 5.87 -7.60
CA PHE A 82 6.92 5.04 -7.65
C PHE A 82 7.26 3.64 -7.16
N TYR A 83 6.47 3.14 -6.22
CA TYR A 83 6.64 1.84 -5.59
C TYR A 83 5.39 0.98 -5.80
N LEU A 84 5.58 -0.28 -6.15
CA LEU A 84 4.51 -1.27 -6.24
C LEU A 84 4.67 -2.30 -5.13
N LEU A 85 3.61 -2.54 -4.37
CA LEU A 85 3.50 -3.64 -3.41
C LEU A 85 2.60 -4.70 -4.05
N LEU A 86 3.17 -5.87 -4.29
CA LEU A 86 2.47 -7.07 -4.77
C LEU A 86 2.18 -7.97 -3.58
N SER A 87 0.92 -7.99 -3.16
CA SER A 87 0.41 -8.78 -2.05
C SER A 87 -0.42 -9.95 -2.57
N GLU A 88 -1.14 -9.78 -3.68
CA GLU A 88 -2.00 -10.80 -4.27
C GLU A 88 -1.32 -11.53 -5.42
N PRO A 89 -1.46 -12.87 -5.56
CA PRO A 89 -0.85 -13.61 -6.65
C PRO A 89 -1.39 -13.21 -8.03
N ALA A 90 -0.57 -13.48 -9.05
CA ALA A 90 -0.89 -13.23 -10.47
C ALA A 90 -2.22 -13.85 -10.92
N THR A 91 -2.71 -14.88 -10.23
CA THR A 91 -4.02 -15.50 -10.51
C THR A 91 -5.19 -14.54 -10.29
N TYR A 92 -5.13 -13.65 -9.29
CA TYR A 92 -6.21 -12.67 -9.03
C TYR A 92 -6.04 -11.40 -9.88
N HIS A 93 -4.81 -10.91 -10.00
CA HIS A 93 -4.51 -9.66 -10.70
C HIS A 93 -3.34 -9.81 -11.69
N PRO A 94 -3.52 -10.56 -12.80
CA PRO A 94 -2.42 -10.88 -13.72
C PRO A 94 -1.77 -9.64 -14.36
N HIS A 95 -2.53 -8.57 -14.52
CA HIS A 95 -2.03 -7.31 -15.07
C HIS A 95 -0.96 -6.65 -14.20
N ASN A 96 -0.95 -6.88 -12.87
CA ASN A 96 0.11 -6.37 -11.98
C ASN A 96 1.46 -7.04 -12.21
N TYR A 97 1.46 -8.21 -12.84
CA TYR A 97 2.63 -9.03 -13.11
C TYR A 97 3.15 -8.87 -14.55
N ASP A 98 2.47 -8.07 -15.37
CA ASP A 98 2.96 -7.72 -16.71
C ASP A 98 4.18 -6.79 -16.62
N PRO A 99 5.34 -7.20 -17.16
CA PRO A 99 6.54 -6.36 -17.17
C PRO A 99 6.31 -4.97 -17.78
N ALA A 100 5.39 -4.82 -18.74
CA ALA A 100 5.05 -3.52 -19.33
C ALA A 100 4.46 -2.57 -18.28
N ASN A 101 3.50 -3.05 -17.49
CA ASN A 101 2.87 -2.27 -16.42
C ASN A 101 3.84 -2.00 -15.27
N GLN A 102 4.82 -2.87 -15.06
CA GLN A 102 5.80 -2.69 -13.99
C GLN A 102 6.85 -1.61 -14.30
N ARG A 103 7.07 -1.23 -15.57
CA ARG A 103 8.17 -0.33 -16.00
C ARG A 103 8.18 1.04 -15.32
N VAL A 104 7.02 1.58 -14.92
CA VAL A 104 6.92 2.90 -14.29
C VAL A 104 7.42 2.92 -12.85
N PHE A 105 7.50 1.75 -12.20
CA PHE A 105 7.89 1.60 -10.80
C PHE A 105 9.40 1.46 -10.64
N ASP A 106 9.97 2.28 -9.74
CA ASP A 106 11.40 2.24 -9.38
C ASP A 106 11.73 1.05 -8.50
N LYS A 107 10.80 0.66 -7.63
CA LYS A 107 10.92 -0.50 -6.74
C LYS A 107 9.62 -1.29 -6.70
N ILE A 108 9.77 -2.60 -6.60
CA ILE A 108 8.67 -3.54 -6.46
C ILE A 108 8.93 -4.36 -5.21
N PHE A 109 7.92 -4.49 -4.37
CA PHE A 109 7.93 -5.28 -3.15
C PHE A 109 7.00 -6.47 -3.37
N THR A 110 7.50 -7.68 -3.17
CA THR A 110 6.75 -8.90 -3.49
C THR A 110 6.92 -9.98 -2.43
N TYR A 111 5.87 -10.77 -2.21
CA TYR A 111 5.93 -11.99 -1.40
C TYR A 111 6.65 -13.13 -2.13
N ASP A 112 6.80 -13.07 -3.46
CA ASP A 112 7.46 -14.10 -4.27
C ASP A 112 8.99 -13.86 -4.31
N TYR A 113 9.69 -14.60 -3.46
CA TYR A 113 11.15 -14.51 -3.33
C TYR A 113 11.90 -14.93 -4.60
N THR A 114 11.26 -15.65 -5.53
CA THR A 114 11.92 -16.08 -6.77
C THR A 114 12.19 -14.92 -7.72
N TRP A 115 11.51 -13.78 -7.52
CA TRP A 115 11.67 -12.56 -8.32
C TRP A 115 12.66 -11.55 -7.70
N VAL A 116 13.10 -11.78 -6.47
CA VAL A 116 13.88 -10.81 -5.69
C VAL A 116 15.30 -10.71 -6.22
N ASP A 117 15.69 -9.50 -6.63
CA ASP A 117 17.05 -9.17 -7.08
C ASP A 117 17.81 -8.24 -6.10
N ASN A 118 17.12 -7.71 -5.07
CA ASN A 118 17.64 -6.71 -4.11
C ASN A 118 18.17 -5.41 -4.75
N VAL A 119 17.83 -5.15 -6.01
CA VAL A 119 18.18 -3.93 -6.75
C VAL A 119 16.92 -3.16 -7.06
N ARG A 120 15.94 -3.81 -7.68
CA ARG A 120 14.64 -3.24 -8.06
C ARG A 120 13.50 -3.97 -7.39
N VAL A 121 13.62 -5.29 -7.20
CA VAL A 121 12.60 -6.15 -6.60
C VAL A 121 13.07 -6.62 -5.23
N PHE A 122 12.28 -6.33 -4.21
CA PHE A 122 12.61 -6.55 -2.79
C PHE A 122 11.60 -7.49 -2.14
N PRO A 123 12.03 -8.28 -1.14
CA PRO A 123 11.13 -9.16 -0.42
C PRO A 123 10.17 -8.34 0.45
N TYR A 124 8.93 -8.80 0.50
CA TYR A 124 7.85 -8.23 1.28
C TYR A 124 7.20 -9.33 2.13
N ARG A 125 6.83 -8.97 3.36
CA ARG A 125 6.17 -9.88 4.30
C ARG A 125 4.89 -9.22 4.80
N PHE A 126 3.82 -9.98 4.77
CA PHE A 126 2.59 -9.60 5.46
C PHE A 126 2.84 -9.48 6.96
N ALA A 127 2.22 -8.47 7.56
CA ALA A 127 2.23 -8.26 9.00
C ALA A 127 0.78 -8.22 9.48
N ILE A 128 0.50 -9.03 10.50
CA ILE A 128 -0.80 -9.06 11.17
C ILE A 128 -0.53 -8.73 12.63
N ASP A 129 -1.32 -7.82 13.17
CA ASP A 129 -1.32 -7.55 14.60
C ASP A 129 -2.27 -8.51 15.31
N PHE A 130 -1.75 -9.25 16.28
CA PHE A 130 -2.52 -10.16 17.12
C PHE A 130 -2.89 -9.56 18.48
N GLU A 131 -2.30 -8.42 18.87
CA GLU A 131 -2.31 -7.91 20.23
C GLU A 131 -3.03 -6.56 20.36
N THR A 132 -2.74 -5.58 19.50
CA THR A 132 -3.26 -4.20 19.66
C THR A 132 -4.68 -4.05 19.15
N TYR A 133 -5.08 -4.86 18.16
CA TYR A 133 -6.43 -4.86 17.59
C TYR A 133 -7.07 -6.23 17.86
N ALA A 134 -8.07 -6.26 18.76
CA ALA A 134 -8.77 -7.48 19.13
C ALA A 134 -9.36 -8.16 17.88
N PRO A 135 -9.15 -9.48 17.68
CA PRO A 135 -9.53 -10.15 16.43
C PRO A 135 -11.04 -10.23 16.20
N PHE A 136 -11.84 -10.10 17.26
CA PHE A 136 -13.29 -10.14 17.23
C PHE A 136 -13.85 -9.21 18.32
N GLN A 137 -14.95 -8.52 18.05
CA GLN A 137 -15.78 -8.02 19.15
C GLN A 137 -16.37 -9.23 19.88
N THR A 138 -16.36 -9.21 21.22
CA THR A 138 -17.08 -10.20 22.01
C THR A 138 -18.55 -10.18 21.63
N VAL A 139 -19.00 -11.21 20.91
CA VAL A 139 -20.41 -11.46 20.70
C VAL A 139 -21.00 -11.86 22.05
N SER A 140 -21.88 -11.04 22.60
CA SER A 140 -22.68 -11.44 23.76
C SER A 140 -23.58 -12.61 23.33
N ALA A 141 -23.53 -13.73 24.04
CA ALA A 141 -24.55 -14.75 23.89
C ALA A 141 -25.91 -14.12 24.25
N ALA A 142 -26.83 -14.12 23.30
CA ALA A 142 -28.23 -13.75 23.52
C ALA A 142 -28.98 -14.89 24.22
#